data_AF-A0A239WDN3-F1
#
_entry.id   AF-A0A239WDN3-F1
#
_cell.length_a   1.000
_cell.length_b   1.000
_cell.length_c   1.000
_cell.angle_alpha   90.00
_cell.angle_beta   90.00
_cell.angle_gamma   90.00
#
_symmetry.space_group_name_H-M   'P 1'
#
loop_
_entity.id
_entity.type
_entity.pdbx_description
1 polymer ?
#
loop_
_entity_poly.entity_id
_entity_poly.type
_entity_poly.pdbx_seq_one_letter_code
_entity_poly.pdbx_strand_id
1 'polypeptide(L)'
;MKIFVLVILGLYLAVVAFSAVLGSLGAKIITKRNLLLTLFGVVVTIAFTYIYFRQGVSSAIYGVAGGLFGISGLALSNAANMGQRPNLKHHFIRLAFDLVLLVVMYLVYRQG
;
A
#
# COMPACT_ATOMS: atom_id res chain seq x y z
N MET A 1 -12.72 16.96 -1.69
CA MET A 1 -12.36 15.64 -2.25
C MET A 1 -10.98 15.14 -1.83
N LYS A 2 -9.90 15.96 -1.91
CA LYS A 2 -8.54 15.57 -1.48
C LYS A 2 -8.48 14.97 -0.07
N ILE A 3 -9.13 15.60 0.92
CA ILE A 3 -9.17 15.12 2.31
C ILE A 3 -9.79 13.72 2.42
N PHE A 4 -10.88 13.45 1.70
CA PHE A 4 -11.56 12.16 1.72
C PHE A 4 -10.66 11.02 1.20
N VAL A 5 -9.94 11.28 0.09
CA VAL A 5 -8.97 10.32 -0.47
C VAL A 5 -7.82 10.07 0.50
N LEU A 6 -7.32 11.12 1.17
CA LEU A 6 -6.27 10.99 2.19
C LEU A 6 -6.72 10.17 3.40
N VAL A 7 -7.98 10.34 3.84
CA VAL A 7 -8.54 9.53 4.93
C VAL A 7 -8.65 8.07 4.53
N ILE A 8 -9.17 7.76 3.34
CA ILE A 8 -9.26 6.37 2.84
C ILE A 8 -7.88 5.74 2.72
N LEU A 9 -6.92 6.45 2.09
CA LEU A 9 -5.55 5.94 1.94
C LEU A 9 -4.88 5.75 3.31
N GLY A 10 -5.05 6.71 4.23
CA GLY A 10 -4.50 6.63 5.58
C GLY A 10 -5.05 5.43 6.35
N LEU A 11 -6.36 5.19 6.30
CA LEU A 11 -6.99 4.02 6.89
C LEU A 11 -6.49 2.72 6.26
N TYR A 12 -6.38 2.67 4.93
CA TYR A 12 -5.85 1.51 4.22
C TYR A 12 -4.42 1.19 4.66
N LEU A 13 -3.53 2.17 4.63
CA LEU A 13 -2.12 1.99 5.03
C LEU A 13 -1.98 1.62 6.51
N ALA A 14 -2.83 2.17 7.39
CA ALA A 14 -2.87 1.81 8.79
C ALA A 14 -3.27 0.34 8.99
N VAL A 15 -4.32 -0.12 8.30
CA VAL A 15 -4.75 -1.53 8.33
C VAL A 15 -3.66 -2.45 7.79
N VAL A 16 -2.98 -2.06 6.72
CA VAL A 16 -1.85 -2.81 6.15
C VAL A 16 -0.70 -2.92 7.15
N ALA A 17 -0.26 -1.80 7.73
CA ALA A 17 0.83 -1.77 8.70
C ALA A 17 0.47 -2.59 9.96
N PHE A 18 -0.73 -2.41 10.48
CA PHE A 18 -1.24 -3.16 11.62
C PHE A 18 -1.28 -4.66 11.35
N SER A 19 -1.81 -5.07 10.20
CA SER A 19 -1.86 -6.48 9.79
C SER A 19 -0.46 -7.08 9.62
N ALA A 20 0.50 -6.30 9.10
CA ALA A 20 1.88 -6.74 8.99
C ALA A 20 2.54 -6.95 10.36
N VAL A 21 2.33 -6.02 11.30
CA VAL A 21 2.84 -6.12 12.67
C VAL A 21 2.22 -7.31 13.40
N LEU A 22 0.91 -7.46 13.34
CA LEU A 22 0.19 -8.58 13.96
C LEU A 22 0.60 -9.92 13.36
N GLY A 23 0.76 -9.98 12.04
CA GLY A 23 1.25 -11.17 11.33
C GLY A 23 2.68 -11.54 11.70
N SER A 24 3.54 -10.57 12.00
CA SER A 24 4.93 -10.83 12.42
C SER A 24 5.06 -11.19 13.90
N LEU A 25 4.40 -10.46 14.80
CA LEU A 25 4.55 -10.62 16.26
C LEU A 25 3.61 -11.68 16.84
N GLY A 26 2.36 -11.71 16.42
CA GLY A 26 1.34 -12.59 16.96
C GLY A 26 1.32 -13.95 16.26
N ALA A 27 1.00 -13.93 14.96
CA ALA A 27 0.78 -15.17 14.20
C ALA A 27 2.08 -15.80 13.64
N LYS A 28 3.21 -15.08 13.68
CA LYS A 28 4.51 -15.49 13.11
C LYS A 28 4.42 -15.96 11.64
N ILE A 29 3.42 -15.45 10.92
CA ILE A 29 3.15 -15.70 9.49
C ILE A 29 3.78 -14.62 8.59
N ILE A 30 4.59 -13.71 9.13
CA ILE A 30 5.36 -12.73 8.34
C ILE A 30 6.80 -12.71 8.84
N THR A 31 7.76 -12.78 7.91
CA THR A 31 9.18 -12.69 8.25
C THR A 31 9.56 -11.26 8.66
N LYS A 32 10.57 -11.10 9.54
CA LYS A 32 11.05 -9.78 9.96
C LYS A 32 11.47 -8.89 8.79
N ARG A 33 12.08 -9.48 7.75
CA ARG A 33 12.44 -8.77 6.50
C ARG A 33 11.20 -8.21 5.81
N ASN A 34 10.17 -9.04 5.63
CA ASN A 34 8.94 -8.62 4.94
C ASN A 34 8.13 -7.61 5.76
N LEU A 35 8.16 -7.70 7.09
CA LEU A 35 7.63 -6.65 7.96
C LEU A 35 8.31 -5.31 7.69
N LEU A 36 9.65 -5.26 7.74
CA LEU A 36 10.41 -4.03 7.54
C LEU A 36 10.18 -3.44 6.14
N LEU A 37 10.16 -4.28 5.11
CA LEU A 37 9.87 -3.84 3.74
C LEU A 37 8.42 -3.33 3.60
N THR A 38 7.46 -3.92 4.29
CA THR A 38 6.06 -3.46 4.27
C THR A 38 5.94 -2.09 4.95
N LEU A 39 6.54 -1.92 6.13
CA LEU A 39 6.55 -0.64 6.84
C LEU A 39 7.28 0.43 6.03
N PHE A 40 8.40 0.10 5.40
CA PHE A 40 9.10 0.99 4.49
C PHE A 40 8.20 1.41 3.31
N GLY A 41 7.52 0.46 2.67
CA GLY A 41 6.55 0.74 1.60
C GLY A 41 5.42 1.67 2.04
N VAL A 42 4.92 1.51 3.28
CA VAL A 42 3.91 2.41 3.87
C VAL A 42 4.46 3.82 4.00
N VAL A 43 5.66 3.99 4.57
CA VAL A 43 6.29 5.32 4.71
C VAL A 43 6.55 5.97 3.36
N VAL A 44 7.06 5.22 2.38
CA VAL A 44 7.28 5.70 1.01
C VAL A 44 5.97 6.17 0.39
N THR A 45 4.89 5.39 0.52
CA THR A 45 3.57 5.75 -0.01
C THR A 45 3.06 7.05 0.61
N ILE A 46 3.22 7.24 1.91
CA ILE A 46 2.84 8.48 2.62
C ILE A 46 3.66 9.66 2.11
N ALA A 47 4.98 9.52 1.99
CA ALA A 47 5.87 10.57 1.53
C ALA A 47 5.53 11.03 0.10
N PHE A 48 5.34 10.08 -0.83
CA PHE A 48 4.97 10.41 -2.21
C PHE A 48 3.55 10.96 -2.32
N THR A 49 2.62 10.53 -1.46
CA THR A 49 1.28 11.12 -1.40
C THR A 49 1.34 12.59 -0.97
N TYR A 50 2.19 12.91 0.01
CA TYR A 50 2.41 14.29 0.44
C TYR A 50 3.00 15.12 -0.70
N ILE A 51 4.04 14.62 -1.39
CA ILE A 51 4.63 15.31 -2.54
C ILE A 51 3.59 15.51 -3.65
N TYR A 52 2.77 14.50 -3.93
CA TYR A 52 1.74 14.56 -4.97
C TYR A 52 0.68 15.62 -4.71
N PHE A 53 0.06 15.62 -3.52
CA PHE A 53 -1.05 16.53 -3.22
C PHE A 53 -0.62 17.88 -2.68
N ARG A 54 0.47 17.97 -1.92
CA ARG A 54 0.88 19.22 -1.25
C ARG A 54 1.88 20.03 -2.06
N GLN A 55 2.85 19.36 -2.72
CA GLN A 55 3.83 20.04 -3.56
C GLN A 55 3.38 20.15 -5.01
N GLY A 56 2.28 19.47 -5.38
CA GLY A 56 1.71 19.57 -6.71
C GLY A 56 2.51 18.85 -7.79
N VAL A 57 3.41 17.93 -7.44
CA VAL A 57 4.28 17.24 -8.40
C VAL A 57 3.54 16.03 -8.97
N SER A 58 3.08 16.12 -10.21
CA SER A 58 2.25 15.07 -10.85
C SER A 58 2.96 13.72 -10.97
N SER A 59 4.27 13.69 -11.18
CA SER A 59 5.07 12.46 -11.28
C SER A 59 5.17 11.69 -9.95
N ALA A 60 4.84 12.31 -8.80
CA ALA A 60 4.86 11.63 -7.51
C ALA A 60 3.81 10.50 -7.42
N ILE A 61 2.80 10.48 -8.29
CA ILE A 61 1.83 9.37 -8.38
C ILE A 61 2.52 8.02 -8.68
N TYR A 62 3.64 8.02 -9.42
CA TYR A 62 4.39 6.80 -9.70
C TYR A 62 5.05 6.25 -8.43
N GLY A 63 5.46 7.12 -7.51
CA GLY A 63 5.98 6.71 -6.20
C GLY A 63 4.88 6.16 -5.29
N VAL A 64 3.67 6.73 -5.34
CA VAL A 64 2.49 6.17 -4.66
C VAL A 64 2.17 4.78 -5.22
N ALA A 65 2.14 4.63 -6.54
CA ALA A 65 1.90 3.36 -7.20
C ALA A 65 2.96 2.31 -6.83
N GLY A 66 4.24 2.68 -6.88
CA GLY A 66 5.34 1.80 -6.46
C GLY A 66 5.21 1.34 -5.00
N GLY A 67 4.77 2.23 -4.10
CA GLY A 67 4.49 1.88 -2.71
C GLY A 67 3.34 0.88 -2.55
N LEU A 68 2.18 1.15 -3.16
CA LEU A 68 0.99 0.29 -3.10
C LEU A 68 1.25 -1.10 -3.71
N PHE A 69 1.76 -1.15 -4.94
CA PHE A 69 2.06 -2.42 -5.61
C PHE A 69 3.23 -3.15 -4.96
N GLY A 70 4.22 -2.43 -4.42
CA GLY A 70 5.32 -3.01 -3.66
C GLY A 70 4.84 -3.74 -2.40
N ILE A 71 3.97 -3.10 -1.61
CA ILE A 71 3.32 -3.72 -0.45
C ILE A 71 2.54 -4.98 -0.86
N SER A 72 1.77 -4.90 -1.95
CA SER A 72 1.02 -6.03 -2.48
C SER A 72 1.94 -7.19 -2.89
N GLY A 73 3.04 -6.92 -3.60
CA GLY A 73 4.04 -7.91 -3.99
C GLY A 73 4.77 -8.55 -2.81
N LEU A 74 5.08 -7.78 -1.76
CA LEU A 74 5.68 -8.30 -0.54
C LEU A 74 4.77 -9.30 0.19
N ALA A 75 3.46 -9.05 0.19
CA ALA A 75 2.49 -9.99 0.77
C ALA A 75 2.46 -11.32 0.00
N LEU A 76 2.56 -11.27 -1.34
CA LEU A 76 2.63 -12.46 -2.19
C LEU A 76 3.93 -13.25 -1.97
N SER A 77 5.06 -12.54 -1.94
CA SER A 77 6.38 -13.11 -1.64
C SER A 77 6.41 -13.76 -0.26
N ASN A 78 5.74 -13.18 0.72
CA ASN A 78 5.67 -13.73 2.07
C ASN A 78 4.91 -15.07 2.11
N ALA A 79 3.79 -15.19 1.38
CA ALA A 79 3.07 -16.46 1.25
C ALA A 79 3.97 -17.55 0.60
N ALA A 80 4.69 -17.20 -0.47
CA ALA A 80 5.60 -18.11 -1.15
C ALA A 80 6.76 -18.57 -0.24
N ASN A 81 7.39 -17.63 0.49
CA ASN A 81 8.50 -17.93 1.40
C ASN A 81 8.10 -18.82 2.59
N MET A 82 6.82 -18.85 2.95
CA MET A 82 6.31 -19.69 4.03
C MET A 82 5.75 -21.03 3.55
N GLY A 83 5.92 -21.35 2.26
CA GLY A 83 5.34 -22.57 1.67
C GLY A 83 3.82 -22.58 1.66
N GLN A 84 3.17 -21.44 1.92
CA GLN A 84 1.73 -21.30 1.89
C GLN A 84 1.29 -21.09 0.45
N ARG A 85 0.20 -21.75 0.03
CA ARG A 85 -0.41 -21.46 -1.26
C ARG A 85 -0.94 -20.02 -1.24
N PRO A 86 -0.43 -19.11 -2.08
CA PRO A 86 -0.89 -17.74 -2.10
C PRO A 86 -2.38 -17.70 -2.46
N ASN A 87 -3.17 -16.99 -1.65
CA ASN A 87 -4.57 -16.76 -1.98
C ASN A 87 -4.67 -15.71 -3.09
N LEU A 88 -4.61 -16.18 -4.33
CA LEU A 88 -4.63 -15.33 -5.53
C LEU A 88 -5.89 -14.45 -5.58
N LYS A 89 -7.05 -14.96 -5.13
CA LYS A 89 -8.29 -14.17 -5.10
C LYS A 89 -8.15 -12.93 -4.22
N HIS A 90 -7.60 -13.10 -3.02
CA HIS A 90 -7.36 -11.98 -2.11
C HIS A 90 -6.33 -11.00 -2.68
N HIS A 91 -5.29 -11.51 -3.35
CA HIS A 91 -4.28 -10.69 -3.98
C HIS A 91 -4.84 -9.85 -5.16
N PHE A 92 -5.66 -10.44 -6.02
CA PHE A 92 -6.34 -9.71 -7.10
C PHE A 92 -7.27 -8.62 -6.60
N ILE A 93 -8.02 -8.88 -5.52
CA ILE A 93 -8.88 -7.86 -4.89
C ILE A 93 -8.04 -6.68 -4.41
N ARG A 94 -6.88 -6.96 -3.80
CA ARG A 94 -5.96 -5.91 -3.34
C ARG A 94 -5.39 -5.09 -4.49
N LEU A 95 -4.96 -5.72 -5.58
CA LEU A 95 -4.48 -5.03 -6.78
C LEU A 95 -5.57 -4.16 -7.42
N ALA A 96 -6.81 -4.68 -7.49
CA ALA A 96 -7.94 -3.91 -7.99
C ALA A 96 -8.22 -2.68 -7.10
N PHE A 97 -8.13 -2.85 -5.78
CA PHE A 97 -8.28 -1.74 -4.84
C PHE A 97 -7.16 -0.70 -4.99
N ASP A 98 -5.89 -1.13 -5.11
CA ASP A 98 -4.75 -0.25 -5.34
C ASP A 98 -4.94 0.58 -6.64
N LEU A 99 -5.42 -0.06 -7.72
CA LEU A 99 -5.76 0.61 -8.99
C LEU A 99 -6.88 1.64 -8.83
N VAL A 100 -7.99 1.26 -8.18
CA VAL A 100 -9.11 2.19 -7.93
C VAL A 100 -8.63 3.39 -7.13
N LEU A 101 -7.80 3.18 -6.11
CA LEU A 101 -7.29 4.23 -5.25
C LEU A 101 -6.37 5.18 -6.03
N LEU A 102 -5.50 4.65 -6.91
CA LEU A 102 -4.68 5.46 -7.82
C LEU A 102 -5.52 6.29 -8.81
N VAL A 103 -6.55 5.68 -9.42
CA VAL A 103 -7.45 6.40 -10.35
C VAL A 103 -8.17 7.53 -9.63
N VAL A 104 -8.70 7.27 -8.43
CA VAL A 104 -9.36 8.29 -7.61
C VAL A 104 -8.39 9.41 -7.23
N MET A 105 -7.16 9.07 -6.82
CA MET A 105 -6.12 10.07 -6.54
C MET A 105 -5.81 10.94 -7.75
N TYR A 106 -5.68 10.35 -8.94
CA TYR A 106 -5.43 11.06 -10.19
C TYR A 106 -6.57 12.02 -10.55
N LEU A 107 -7.81 11.56 -10.49
CA LEU A 107 -8.99 12.38 -10.79
C LEU A 107 -9.09 13.57 -9.82
N VAL A 108 -8.85 13.33 -8.53
CA VAL A 108 -8.94 14.36 -7.49
C VAL A 108 -7.79 15.37 -7.57
N TYR A 109 -6.60 14.96 -8.02
CA TYR A 109 -5.50 15.87 -8.29
C TYR A 109 -5.80 16.76 -9.50
N ARG A 110 -6.40 16.21 -10.57
CA ARG A 110 -6.72 16.98 -11.78
C ARG A 110 -7.84 18.01 -11.58
N GLN A 111 -8.71 17.81 -10.59
CA GLN A 111 -9.87 18.66 -10.33
C GLN A 111 -9.59 19.93 -9.50
N GLY A 112 -8.38 20.11 -8.95
CA GLY A 112 -8.08 21.34 -8.20
C GLY A 112 -6.60 21.58 -8.05
#